data_AF-A0A9D8LIG8-F1
#
_entry.id   AF-A0A9D8LIG8-F1
#
_cell.length_a   1.000
_cell.length_b   1.000
_cell.length_c   1.000
_cell.angle_alpha   90.00
_cell.angle_beta   90.00
_cell.angle_gamma   90.00
#
_symmetry.space_group_name_H-M   'P 1'
#
loop_
_entity.id
_entity.type
_entity.pdbx_description
1 polymer ?
#
loop_
_entity_poly.entity_id
_entity_poly.type
_entity_poly.pdbx_seq_one_letter_code
_entity_poly.pdbx_strand_id
1 'polypeptide(L)'
;MIREEDLQAAVAEGIIDQAQAVRLSHLARLRREAVSPLAGDVAAEDSRAVDPDDERFRLIGGFNDVFVTIGVGLLASALLGLTQLLGLGEAFALTGLVVAWGLAEWFSRRMRLALPSIALALMFAAAAGFLALLAVELLVQQAAIRGEARQGWLLIGGGLAGALAAGLHHWRFRVPIDAAITAAGCVAVLAGLLTLADPRLIENHLTALAFVVGVGIFLFAMRADMSDPRRLTRRSDGAFWLHLLAAPRIVHPTIQLATGGIGDIGTGKALVVLVLFVLLGLVALVID
;
A
#
# COMPACT_ATOMS: atom_id res chain seq x y z
N MET A 1 -31.22 14.63 2.46
CA MET A 1 -31.41 16.05 2.06
C MET A 1 -32.68 16.09 1.24
N ILE A 2 -33.66 16.95 1.57
CA ILE A 2 -34.93 17.03 0.83
C ILE A 2 -34.63 17.61 -0.56
N ARG A 3 -35.03 16.90 -1.61
CA ARG A 3 -34.82 17.29 -3.01
C ARG A 3 -36.04 18.08 -3.54
N GLU A 4 -35.87 18.75 -4.68
CA GLU A 4 -36.95 19.50 -5.34
C GLU A 4 -38.14 18.58 -5.68
N GLU A 5 -37.85 17.33 -6.08
CA GLU A 5 -38.83 16.27 -6.34
C GLU A 5 -39.65 15.91 -5.10
N ASP A 6 -39.03 15.88 -3.92
CA ASP A 6 -39.72 15.60 -2.65
C ASP A 6 -40.68 16.74 -2.27
N LEU A 7 -40.32 17.99 -2.56
CA LEU A 7 -41.18 19.16 -2.32
C LEU A 7 -42.37 19.19 -3.27
N GLN A 8 -42.17 18.81 -4.54
CA GLN A 8 -43.24 18.73 -5.52
C GLN A 8 -44.21 17.59 -5.21
N ALA A 9 -43.69 16.44 -4.77
CA ALA A 9 -44.51 15.32 -4.29
C ALA A 9 -45.34 15.73 -3.07
N ALA A 10 -44.74 16.46 -2.11
CA ALA A 10 -45.45 16.94 -0.93
C ALA A 10 -46.56 17.95 -1.26
N VAL A 11 -46.42 18.75 -2.33
CA VAL A 11 -47.50 19.61 -2.83
C VAL A 11 -48.59 18.78 -3.51
N ALA A 12 -48.22 17.79 -4.32
CA ALA A 12 -49.17 16.92 -5.01
C ALA A 12 -50.02 16.08 -4.03
N GLU A 13 -49.44 15.68 -2.91
CA GLU A 13 -50.11 14.97 -1.82
C GLU A 13 -50.85 15.92 -0.84
N GLY A 14 -50.79 17.24 -1.06
CA GLY A 14 -51.48 18.23 -0.22
C GLY A 14 -50.91 18.36 1.20
N ILE A 15 -49.69 17.86 1.43
CA ILE A 15 -48.99 17.95 2.72
C ILE A 15 -48.55 19.39 2.99
N ILE A 16 -48.13 20.10 1.94
CA ILE A 16 -47.74 21.52 1.99
C ILE A 16 -48.33 22.27 0.79
N ASP A 17 -48.51 23.58 0.93
CA ASP A 17 -48.93 24.43 -0.17
C ASP A 17 -47.74 24.86 -1.07
N GLN A 18 -48.05 25.32 -2.29
CA GLN A 18 -47.03 25.75 -3.26
C GLN A 18 -46.15 26.89 -2.73
N ALA A 19 -46.70 27.79 -1.91
CA ALA A 19 -45.95 28.90 -1.33
C ALA A 19 -45.00 28.43 -0.22
N GLN A 20 -45.36 27.40 0.54
CA GLN A 20 -44.53 26.73 1.53
C GLN A 20 -43.36 26.00 0.87
N ALA A 21 -43.61 25.28 -0.24
CA ALA A 21 -42.56 24.64 -1.01
C ALA A 21 -41.50 25.64 -1.50
N VAL A 22 -41.92 26.79 -2.04
CA VAL A 22 -41.01 27.87 -2.49
C VAL A 22 -40.22 28.49 -1.33
N ARG A 23 -40.83 28.69 -0.16
CA ARG A 23 -40.12 29.20 1.02
C ARG A 23 -39.08 28.21 1.56
N LEU A 24 -39.40 26.91 1.54
CA LEU A 24 -38.50 25.85 1.97
C LEU A 24 -37.31 25.69 1.01
N SER A 25 -37.54 25.75 -0.31
CA SER A 25 -36.46 25.71 -1.30
C SER A 25 -35.55 26.94 -1.19
N HIS A 26 -36.12 28.13 -0.96
CA HIS A 26 -35.36 29.36 -0.70
C HIS A 26 -34.51 29.26 0.58
N LEU A 27 -35.07 28.77 1.68
CA LEU A 27 -34.32 28.56 2.93
C LEU A 27 -33.18 27.54 2.76
N ALA A 28 -33.42 26.46 2.01
CA ALA A 28 -32.41 25.46 1.70
C ALA A 28 -31.27 26.01 0.84
N ARG A 29 -31.58 26.95 -0.07
CA ARG A 29 -30.58 27.67 -0.87
C ARG A 29 -29.73 28.61 0.00
N LEU A 30 -30.36 29.41 0.85
CA LEU A 30 -29.65 30.28 1.79
C LEU A 30 -28.72 29.51 2.74
N ARG A 31 -29.12 28.33 3.21
CA ARG A 31 -28.25 27.45 4.02
C ARG A 31 -27.04 26.94 3.25
N ARG A 32 -27.21 26.60 1.97
CA ARG A 32 -26.09 26.19 1.10
C ARG A 32 -25.11 27.34 0.86
N GLU A 33 -25.64 28.53 0.61
CA GLU A 33 -24.84 29.75 0.42
C GLU A 33 -24.10 30.15 1.71
N ALA A 34 -24.71 29.98 2.90
CA ALA A 34 -24.07 30.27 4.18
C ALA A 34 -22.93 29.30 4.56
N VAL A 35 -22.93 28.08 4.03
CA VAL A 35 -21.90 27.06 4.30
C VAL A 35 -20.69 27.19 3.34
N SER A 36 -20.79 28.00 2.27
CA SER A 36 -19.72 28.12 1.28
C SER A 36 -19.44 29.58 0.85
N PRO A 37 -18.69 30.37 1.64
CA PRO A 37 -18.27 31.70 1.22
C PRO A 37 -17.11 31.70 0.20
N LEU A 38 -16.60 30.53 -0.23
CA LEU A 38 -15.35 30.43 -1.00
C LEU A 38 -15.43 29.56 -2.28
N ALA A 39 -16.58 29.03 -2.67
CA ALA A 39 -16.74 28.32 -3.94
C ALA A 39 -17.44 29.21 -4.96
N GLY A 40 -16.66 30.01 -5.68
CA GLY A 40 -17.13 30.64 -6.92
C GLY A 40 -17.44 29.60 -8.00
N ASP A 41 -18.51 29.86 -8.74
CA ASP A 41 -18.90 29.28 -10.04
C ASP A 41 -18.32 27.91 -10.42
N VAL A 42 -18.96 26.85 -9.93
CA VAL A 42 -19.10 25.61 -10.70
C VAL A 42 -20.55 25.15 -10.59
N ALA A 43 -21.26 25.27 -11.72
CA ALA A 43 -22.62 24.84 -11.89
C ALA A 43 -22.77 23.32 -11.69
N ALA A 44 -23.84 22.96 -10.99
CA ALA A 44 -24.70 21.79 -11.20
C ALA A 44 -24.03 20.49 -11.71
N GLU A 45 -23.31 19.76 -10.85
CA GLU A 45 -23.10 18.30 -10.98
C GLU A 45 -22.31 17.72 -9.79
N ASP A 46 -22.79 17.88 -8.54
CA ASP A 46 -22.47 16.91 -7.45
C ASP A 46 -23.17 17.35 -6.17
N SER A 47 -24.39 16.85 -5.97
CA SER A 47 -24.96 16.71 -4.63
C SER A 47 -24.94 15.23 -4.28
N ARG A 48 -23.75 14.61 -4.32
CA ARG A 48 -23.50 13.43 -3.50
C ARG A 48 -23.41 13.94 -2.07
N ALA A 49 -24.31 13.45 -1.22
CA ALA A 49 -24.10 13.53 0.22
C ALA A 49 -22.68 13.02 0.50
N VAL A 50 -21.91 13.74 1.31
CA VAL A 50 -20.63 13.24 1.82
C VAL A 50 -20.94 11.92 2.51
N ASP A 51 -20.60 10.82 1.84
CA ASP A 51 -20.77 9.47 2.36
C ASP A 51 -19.65 9.28 3.41
N PRO A 52 -19.95 8.80 4.63
CA PRO A 52 -18.90 8.38 5.56
C PRO A 52 -17.90 7.37 4.93
N ASP A 53 -18.29 6.66 3.86
CA ASP A 53 -17.41 5.81 3.06
C ASP A 53 -16.54 6.56 2.02
N ASP A 54 -16.69 7.87 1.85
CA ASP A 54 -15.74 8.72 1.09
C ASP A 54 -14.50 9.09 1.92
N GLU A 55 -14.52 8.86 3.23
CA GLU A 55 -13.38 9.09 4.15
C GLU A 55 -12.45 7.87 4.29
N ARG A 56 -12.84 6.70 3.76
CA ARG A 56 -12.07 5.47 3.86
C ARG A 56 -11.30 5.17 2.59
N PHE A 57 -10.02 4.82 2.74
CA PHE A 57 -9.22 4.24 1.67
C PHE A 57 -9.98 3.10 0.97
N ARG A 58 -10.36 3.32 -0.29
CA ARG A 58 -10.97 2.29 -1.12
C ARG A 58 -9.85 1.49 -1.76
N LEU A 59 -9.54 0.31 -1.20
CA LEU A 59 -8.59 -0.63 -1.77
C LEU A 59 -9.01 -1.04 -3.19
N ILE A 60 -10.33 -1.00 -3.47
CA ILE A 60 -10.94 -1.15 -4.79
C ILE A 60 -11.91 0.03 -4.98
N GLY A 61 -11.64 0.94 -5.92
CA GLY A 61 -12.54 2.07 -6.20
C GLY A 61 -13.85 1.62 -6.87
N GLY A 62 -13.81 0.52 -7.62
CA GLY A 62 -14.94 -0.16 -8.24
C GLY A 62 -14.48 -1.36 -9.09
N PHE A 63 -15.42 -2.12 -9.66
CA PHE A 63 -15.10 -3.30 -10.49
C PHE A 63 -14.22 -2.97 -11.71
N ASN A 64 -14.31 -1.74 -12.23
CA ASN A 64 -13.44 -1.22 -13.28
C ASN A 64 -11.95 -1.32 -12.91
N ASP A 65 -11.59 -1.08 -11.65
CA ASP A 65 -10.19 -1.16 -11.20
C ASP A 65 -9.61 -2.55 -11.42
N VAL A 66 -10.42 -3.60 -11.24
CA VAL A 66 -9.99 -4.99 -11.42
C VAL A 66 -9.68 -5.27 -12.88
N PHE A 67 -10.60 -4.94 -13.80
CA PHE A 67 -10.38 -5.13 -15.23
C PHE A 67 -9.19 -4.33 -15.75
N VAL A 68 -9.06 -3.08 -15.31
CA VAL A 68 -7.93 -2.24 -15.68
C VAL A 68 -6.62 -2.82 -15.15
N THR A 69 -6.60 -3.33 -13.92
CA THR A 69 -5.40 -3.97 -13.34
C THR A 69 -5.00 -5.21 -14.15
N ILE A 70 -5.96 -6.05 -14.54
CA ILE A 70 -5.70 -7.21 -15.39
C ILE A 70 -5.17 -6.76 -16.76
N GLY A 71 -5.80 -5.77 -17.38
CA GLY A 71 -5.36 -5.22 -18.67
C GLY A 71 -3.94 -4.63 -18.60
N VAL A 72 -3.63 -3.89 -17.54
CA VAL A 72 -2.28 -3.38 -17.25
C VAL A 72 -1.29 -4.53 -17.08
N GLY A 73 -1.64 -5.57 -16.33
CA GLY A 73 -0.80 -6.75 -16.13
C GLY A 73 -0.50 -7.51 -17.43
N LEU A 74 -1.53 -7.72 -18.27
CA LEU A 74 -1.38 -8.35 -19.58
C LEU A 74 -0.51 -7.51 -20.53
N LEU A 75 -0.77 -6.20 -20.61
CA LEU A 75 0.02 -5.28 -21.44
C LEU A 75 1.49 -5.24 -20.98
N ALA A 76 1.73 -5.11 -19.67
CA ALA A 76 3.07 -5.11 -19.10
C ALA A 76 3.80 -6.42 -19.40
N SER A 77 3.14 -7.56 -19.20
CA SER A 77 3.69 -8.89 -19.49
C SER A 77 4.02 -9.06 -20.98
N ALA A 78 3.15 -8.57 -21.87
CA ALA A 78 3.38 -8.61 -23.31
C ALA A 78 4.59 -7.77 -23.73
N LEU A 79 4.75 -6.56 -23.19
CA LEU A 79 5.90 -5.68 -23.47
C LEU A 79 7.21 -6.25 -22.93
N LEU A 80 7.17 -6.84 -21.73
CA LEU A 80 8.30 -7.54 -21.13
C LEU A 80 8.67 -8.81 -21.91
N GLY A 81 7.68 -9.59 -22.33
CA GLY A 81 7.87 -10.77 -23.18
C GLY A 81 8.43 -10.42 -24.56
N LEU A 82 7.95 -9.35 -25.18
CA LEU A 82 8.47 -8.85 -26.44
C LEU A 82 9.94 -8.43 -26.33
N THR A 83 10.33 -7.81 -25.21
CA THR A 83 11.73 -7.45 -24.94
C THR A 83 12.63 -8.69 -25.00
N GLN A 84 12.17 -9.82 -24.46
CA GLN A 84 12.91 -11.09 -24.53
C GLN A 84 12.93 -11.67 -25.95
N LEU A 85 11.79 -11.66 -26.65
CA LEU A 85 11.69 -12.20 -28.02
C LEU A 85 12.56 -11.45 -29.03
N LEU A 86 12.79 -10.15 -28.82
CA LEU A 86 13.66 -9.33 -29.65
C LEU A 86 15.16 -9.49 -29.33
N GLY A 87 15.52 -10.40 -28.41
CA GLY A 87 16.91 -10.60 -27.97
C GLY A 87 17.43 -9.48 -27.07
N LEU A 88 16.56 -8.59 -26.57
CA LEU A 88 16.91 -7.47 -25.68
C LEU A 88 16.76 -7.85 -24.21
N GLY A 89 17.05 -9.11 -23.85
CA GLY A 89 16.82 -9.62 -22.50
C GLY A 89 17.54 -8.84 -21.39
N GLU A 90 18.70 -8.26 -21.68
CA GLU A 90 19.42 -7.36 -20.75
C GLU A 90 18.63 -6.09 -20.43
N ALA A 91 17.77 -5.64 -21.35
CA ALA A 91 16.89 -4.49 -21.16
C ALA A 91 15.59 -4.84 -20.41
N PHE A 92 15.34 -6.11 -20.05
CA PHE A 92 14.08 -6.53 -19.42
C PHE A 92 13.71 -5.69 -18.19
N ALA A 93 14.67 -5.47 -17.28
CA ALA A 93 14.44 -4.68 -16.08
C ALA A 93 14.19 -3.20 -16.41
N LEU A 94 14.91 -2.65 -17.40
CA LEU A 94 14.74 -1.28 -17.86
C LEU A 94 13.37 -1.09 -18.53
N THR A 95 12.93 -2.01 -19.38
CA THR A 95 11.58 -2.02 -19.94
C THR A 95 10.55 -2.03 -18.83
N GLY A 96 10.73 -2.87 -17.81
CA GLY A 96 9.84 -2.92 -16.65
C GLY A 96 9.70 -1.57 -15.94
N LEU A 97 10.81 -0.87 -15.72
CA LEU A 97 10.82 0.47 -15.12
C LEU A 97 10.06 1.49 -15.98
N VAL A 98 10.37 1.54 -17.28
CA VAL A 98 9.77 2.48 -18.23
C VAL A 98 8.27 2.23 -18.35
N VAL A 99 7.86 0.97 -18.49
CA VAL A 99 6.44 0.58 -18.61
C VAL A 99 5.70 0.89 -17.32
N ALA A 100 6.22 0.49 -16.16
CA ALA A 100 5.56 0.74 -14.89
C ALA A 100 5.39 2.24 -14.63
N TRP A 101 6.43 3.05 -14.87
CA TRP A 101 6.35 4.50 -14.73
C TRP A 101 5.37 5.13 -15.73
N GLY A 102 5.48 4.78 -17.02
CA GLY A 102 4.63 5.33 -18.07
C GLY A 102 3.14 5.03 -17.86
N LEU A 103 2.83 3.81 -17.42
CA LEU A 103 1.45 3.44 -17.06
C LEU A 103 1.01 4.13 -15.77
N ALA A 104 1.87 4.29 -14.77
CA ALA A 104 1.55 5.01 -13.53
C ALA A 104 1.22 6.49 -13.79
N GLU A 105 1.83 7.12 -14.80
CA GLU A 105 1.47 8.48 -15.21
C GLU A 105 0.03 8.60 -15.66
N TRP A 106 -0.50 7.57 -16.30
CA TRP A 106 -1.88 7.55 -16.75
C TRP A 106 -2.83 7.06 -15.65
N PHE A 107 -2.61 5.85 -15.15
CA PHE A 107 -3.53 5.17 -14.24
C PHE A 107 -3.48 5.71 -12.81
N SER A 108 -2.30 6.11 -12.31
CA SER A 108 -2.13 6.62 -10.94
C SER A 108 -2.29 8.13 -10.87
N ARG A 109 -1.64 8.90 -11.75
CA ARG A 109 -1.71 10.38 -11.68
C ARG A 109 -3.01 10.94 -12.25
N ARG A 110 -3.39 10.52 -13.47
CA ARG A 110 -4.54 11.10 -14.19
C ARG A 110 -5.86 10.45 -13.78
N MET A 111 -5.95 9.13 -13.85
CA MET A 111 -7.19 8.41 -13.57
C MET A 111 -7.40 8.08 -12.09
N ARG A 112 -6.34 8.16 -11.27
CA ARG A 112 -6.38 7.98 -9.80
C ARG A 112 -7.02 6.66 -9.35
N LEU A 113 -6.81 5.58 -10.11
CA LEU A 113 -7.35 4.25 -9.77
C LEU A 113 -6.49 3.59 -8.68
N ALA A 114 -7.11 2.88 -7.73
CA ALA A 114 -6.40 2.36 -6.55
C ALA A 114 -5.62 1.08 -6.86
N LEU A 115 -6.30 0.02 -7.33
CA LEU A 115 -5.65 -1.28 -7.59
C LEU A 115 -4.56 -1.22 -8.67
N PRO A 116 -4.78 -0.58 -9.84
CA PRO A 116 -3.74 -0.51 -10.86
C PRO A 116 -2.49 0.22 -10.34
N SER A 117 -2.68 1.24 -9.50
CA SER A 117 -1.57 1.98 -8.89
C SER A 117 -0.76 1.12 -7.93
N ILE A 118 -1.40 0.25 -7.15
CA ILE A 118 -0.71 -0.70 -6.28
C ILE A 118 0.11 -1.69 -7.13
N ALA A 119 -0.49 -2.26 -8.17
CA ALA A 119 0.21 -3.19 -9.07
C ALA A 119 1.42 -2.53 -9.76
N LEU A 120 1.26 -1.29 -10.24
CA LEU A 120 2.33 -0.54 -10.89
C LEU A 120 3.45 -0.14 -9.92
N ALA A 121 3.13 0.22 -8.67
CA ALA A 121 4.12 0.47 -7.62
C ALA A 121 4.99 -0.77 -7.36
N LEU A 122 4.35 -1.93 -7.21
CA LEU A 122 5.04 -3.22 -7.01
C LEU A 122 5.91 -3.57 -8.22
N MET A 123 5.39 -3.42 -9.43
CA MET A 123 6.13 -3.67 -10.67
C MET A 123 7.34 -2.74 -10.79
N PHE A 124 7.18 -1.45 -10.50
CA PHE A 124 8.26 -0.46 -10.57
C PHE A 124 9.38 -0.78 -9.58
N ALA A 125 9.03 -1.06 -8.32
CA ALA A 125 10.00 -1.42 -7.30
C ALA A 125 10.69 -2.77 -7.58
N ALA A 126 9.95 -3.76 -8.09
CA ALA A 126 10.52 -5.05 -8.48
C ALA A 126 11.49 -4.90 -9.67
N ALA A 127 11.14 -4.10 -10.68
CA ALA A 127 12.01 -3.82 -11.81
C ALA A 127 13.29 -3.08 -11.38
N ALA A 128 13.18 -2.10 -10.47
CA ALA A 128 14.34 -1.41 -9.90
C ALA A 128 15.24 -2.35 -9.10
N GLY A 129 14.65 -3.17 -8.23
CA GLY A 129 15.37 -4.15 -7.43
C GLY A 129 16.07 -5.18 -8.32
N PHE A 130 15.38 -5.70 -9.34
CA PHE A 130 15.96 -6.66 -10.28
C PHE A 130 17.11 -6.06 -11.09
N LEU A 131 16.97 -4.84 -11.60
CA LEU A 131 18.05 -4.13 -12.29
C LEU A 131 19.28 -3.97 -11.39
N ALA A 132 19.08 -3.59 -10.13
CA ALA A 132 20.16 -3.44 -9.17
C ALA A 132 20.81 -4.78 -8.80
N LEU A 133 20.03 -5.86 -8.70
CA LEU A 133 20.57 -7.21 -8.49
C LEU A 133 21.48 -7.63 -9.64
N LEU A 134 21.10 -7.37 -10.90
CA LEU A 134 21.95 -7.64 -12.05
C LEU A 134 23.26 -6.82 -12.01
N ALA A 135 23.16 -5.53 -11.69
CA ALA A 135 24.32 -4.64 -11.60
C ALA A 135 25.27 -5.05 -10.46
N VAL A 136 24.74 -5.35 -9.28
CA VAL A 136 25.54 -5.79 -8.13
C VAL A 136 26.15 -7.17 -8.37
N GLU A 137 25.41 -8.08 -8.98
CA GLU A 137 25.93 -9.41 -9.34
C GLU A 137 27.14 -9.28 -10.25
N LEU A 138 27.09 -8.41 -11.26
CA LEU A 138 28.22 -8.14 -12.15
C LEU A 138 29.45 -7.63 -11.37
N LEU A 139 29.25 -6.67 -10.48
CA LEU A 139 30.33 -6.09 -9.65
C LEU A 139 30.94 -7.13 -8.70
N VAL A 140 30.09 -7.93 -8.04
CA VAL A 140 30.51 -8.98 -7.11
C VAL A 140 31.30 -10.08 -7.82
N GLN A 141 30.87 -10.48 -9.02
CA GLN A 141 31.60 -11.44 -9.84
C GLN A 141 32.96 -10.91 -10.27
N GLN A 142 33.05 -9.66 -10.72
CA GLN A 142 34.32 -9.01 -11.07
C GLN A 142 35.27 -8.89 -9.88
N ALA A 143 34.74 -8.63 -8.69
CA ALA A 143 35.50 -8.57 -7.45
C ALA A 143 35.81 -9.94 -6.84
N ALA A 144 35.40 -11.05 -7.48
CA ALA A 144 35.53 -12.42 -6.99
C ALA A 144 34.93 -12.64 -5.58
N ILE A 145 33.93 -11.83 -5.19
CA ILE A 145 33.23 -11.97 -3.91
C ILE A 145 32.25 -13.16 -4.01
N ARG A 146 32.23 -14.03 -3.01
CA ARG A 146 31.42 -15.28 -3.01
C ARG A 146 30.78 -15.54 -1.64
N GLY A 147 29.89 -16.54 -1.59
CA GLY A 147 29.23 -16.99 -0.37
C GLY A 147 28.38 -15.90 0.28
N GLU A 148 28.38 -15.85 1.61
CA GLU A 148 27.60 -14.91 2.42
C GLU A 148 27.87 -13.44 2.05
N ALA A 149 29.11 -13.09 1.71
CA ALA A 149 29.45 -11.74 1.30
C ALA A 149 28.73 -11.32 0.00
N ARG A 150 28.60 -12.24 -0.96
CA ARG A 150 27.80 -12.00 -2.18
C ARG A 150 26.34 -11.78 -1.84
N GLN A 151 25.77 -12.61 -0.95
CA GLN A 151 24.39 -12.46 -0.50
C GLN A 151 24.15 -11.11 0.19
N GLY A 152 25.07 -10.69 1.06
CA GLY A 152 25.02 -9.39 1.73
C GLY A 152 24.95 -8.23 0.76
N TRP A 153 25.83 -8.21 -0.26
CA TRP A 153 25.82 -7.18 -1.30
C TRP A 153 24.55 -7.18 -2.15
N LEU A 154 24.03 -8.35 -2.53
CA LEU A 154 22.78 -8.46 -3.29
C LEU A 154 21.58 -7.93 -2.50
N LEU A 155 21.50 -8.24 -1.20
CA LEU A 155 20.46 -7.72 -0.30
C LEU A 155 20.54 -6.20 -0.15
N ILE A 156 21.74 -5.65 -0.01
CA ILE A 156 21.97 -4.19 0.05
C ILE A 156 21.55 -3.53 -1.27
N GLY A 157 22.04 -4.04 -2.40
CA GLY A 157 21.77 -3.47 -3.72
C GLY A 157 20.29 -3.48 -4.08
N GLY A 158 19.66 -4.64 -3.99
CA GLY A 158 18.23 -4.80 -4.26
C GLY A 158 17.36 -4.01 -3.27
N GLY A 159 17.71 -4.04 -1.99
CA GLY A 159 17.00 -3.31 -0.93
C GLY A 159 17.06 -1.79 -1.10
N LEU A 160 18.25 -1.24 -1.36
CA LEU A 160 18.43 0.18 -1.63
C LEU A 160 17.68 0.61 -2.88
N ALA A 161 17.81 -0.11 -3.98
CA ALA A 161 17.13 0.23 -5.22
C ALA A 161 15.61 0.16 -5.08
N GLY A 162 15.07 -0.87 -4.41
CA GLY A 162 13.65 -0.97 -4.12
C GLY A 162 13.14 0.17 -3.23
N ALA A 163 13.88 0.53 -2.18
CA ALA A 163 13.51 1.62 -1.29
C ALA A 163 13.55 2.99 -1.98
N LEU A 164 14.58 3.26 -2.79
CA LEU A 164 14.71 4.49 -3.56
C LEU A 164 13.64 4.58 -4.65
N ALA A 165 13.36 3.49 -5.36
CA ALA A 165 12.30 3.44 -6.36
C ALA A 165 10.93 3.70 -5.75
N ALA A 166 10.60 3.07 -4.62
CA ALA A 166 9.37 3.33 -3.89
C ALA A 166 9.29 4.77 -3.38
N GLY A 167 10.40 5.34 -2.90
CA GLY A 167 10.45 6.75 -2.49
C GLY A 167 10.19 7.71 -3.67
N LEU A 168 10.80 7.45 -4.83
CA LEU A 168 10.59 8.23 -6.05
C LEU A 168 9.14 8.10 -6.55
N HIS A 169 8.61 6.88 -6.55
CA HIS A 169 7.23 6.59 -6.93
C HIS A 169 6.25 7.29 -5.98
N HIS A 170 6.49 7.24 -4.66
CA HIS A 170 5.67 7.90 -3.67
C HIS A 170 5.68 9.41 -3.82
N TRP A 171 6.85 10.02 -4.03
CA TRP A 171 6.96 11.45 -4.25
C TRP A 171 6.08 11.91 -5.42
N ARG A 172 5.98 11.07 -6.46
CA ARG A 172 5.36 11.42 -7.71
C ARG A 172 3.87 11.06 -7.82
N PHE A 173 3.45 9.93 -7.26
CA PHE A 173 2.11 9.37 -7.38
C PHE A 173 1.37 9.28 -6.04
N ARG A 174 2.10 9.37 -4.92
CA ARG A 174 1.58 9.28 -3.55
C ARG A 174 0.74 8.03 -3.31
N VAL A 175 1.22 6.89 -3.78
CA VAL A 175 0.55 5.60 -3.58
C VAL A 175 0.89 5.10 -2.16
N PRO A 176 -0.09 4.63 -1.37
CA PRO A 176 0.16 4.24 0.02
C PRO A 176 1.10 3.03 0.20
N ILE A 177 1.04 2.03 -0.71
CA ILE A 177 1.86 0.82 -0.60
C ILE A 177 3.36 1.10 -0.66
N ASP A 178 3.76 2.23 -1.25
CA ASP A 178 5.17 2.63 -1.35
C ASP A 178 5.84 2.67 0.04
N ALA A 179 5.10 3.03 1.10
CA ALA A 179 5.63 3.03 2.46
C ALA A 179 6.10 1.63 2.90
N ALA A 180 5.29 0.59 2.61
CA ALA A 180 5.66 -0.79 2.90
C ALA A 180 6.80 -1.28 2.02
N ILE A 181 6.84 -0.89 0.73
CA ILE A 181 7.93 -1.26 -0.17
C ILE A 181 9.25 -0.63 0.31
N THR A 182 9.24 0.65 0.71
CA THR A 182 10.40 1.32 1.30
C THR A 182 10.85 0.62 2.58
N ALA A 183 9.93 0.30 3.49
CA ALA A 183 10.25 -0.43 4.71
C ALA A 183 10.86 -1.81 4.41
N ALA A 184 10.29 -2.57 3.47
CA ALA A 184 10.83 -3.86 3.04
C ALA A 184 12.24 -3.73 2.46
N GLY A 185 12.49 -2.69 1.65
CA GLY A 185 13.82 -2.36 1.13
C GLY A 185 14.81 -2.05 2.26
N CYS A 186 14.44 -1.21 3.24
CA CYS A 186 15.27 -0.95 4.42
C CYS A 186 15.60 -2.22 5.21
N VAL A 187 14.65 -3.15 5.34
CA VAL A 187 14.90 -4.44 5.98
C VAL A 187 15.88 -5.30 5.18
N ALA A 188 15.78 -5.32 3.85
CA ALA A 188 16.75 -6.03 3.02
C ALA A 188 18.16 -5.42 3.16
N VAL A 189 18.27 -4.09 3.21
CA VAL A 189 19.56 -3.42 3.46
C VAL A 189 20.12 -3.77 4.83
N LEU A 190 19.29 -3.72 5.89
CA LEU A 190 19.70 -4.10 7.24
C LEU A 190 20.17 -5.56 7.27
N ALA A 191 19.42 -6.47 6.65
CA ALA A 191 19.80 -7.88 6.55
C ALA A 191 21.14 -8.02 5.83
N GLY A 192 21.33 -7.36 4.69
CA GLY A 192 22.59 -7.43 3.96
C GLY A 192 23.78 -6.87 4.74
N LEU A 193 23.60 -5.78 5.48
CA LEU A 193 24.63 -5.22 6.37
C LEU A 193 24.99 -6.18 7.50
N LEU A 194 24.00 -6.81 8.12
CA LEU A 194 24.23 -7.81 9.16
C LEU A 194 24.94 -9.05 8.59
N THR A 195 24.60 -9.50 7.38
CA THR A 195 25.32 -10.58 6.69
C THR A 195 26.79 -10.22 6.46
N LEU A 196 27.10 -8.98 6.06
CA LEU A 196 28.47 -8.54 5.86
C LEU A 196 29.25 -8.38 7.18
N ALA A 197 28.58 -8.01 8.28
CA ALA A 197 29.20 -7.81 9.58
C ALA A 197 29.49 -9.15 10.28
N ASP A 198 28.50 -10.03 10.37
CA ASP A 198 28.62 -11.38 10.91
C ASP A 198 27.50 -12.28 10.34
N PRO A 199 27.80 -13.14 9.35
CA PRO A 199 26.81 -14.06 8.78
C PRO A 199 26.17 -14.96 9.83
N ARG A 200 26.92 -15.37 10.87
CA ARG A 200 26.45 -16.27 11.93
C ARG A 200 25.39 -15.62 12.79
N LEU A 201 25.39 -14.30 12.90
CA LEU A 201 24.37 -13.57 13.65
C LEU A 201 22.99 -13.77 12.99
N ILE A 202 22.90 -13.68 11.67
CA ILE A 202 21.66 -13.97 10.94
C ILE A 202 21.30 -15.44 11.02
N GLU A 203 22.24 -16.35 10.71
CA GLU A 203 21.96 -17.79 10.71
C GLU A 203 21.39 -18.26 12.06
N ASN A 204 21.97 -17.80 13.17
CA ASN A 204 21.57 -18.23 14.51
C ASN A 204 20.34 -17.50 15.06
N HIS A 205 20.05 -16.28 14.58
CA HIS A 205 19.02 -15.41 15.18
C HIS A 205 17.98 -14.91 14.18
N LEU A 206 17.88 -15.49 12.98
CA LEU A 206 16.96 -15.05 11.92
C LEU A 206 15.54 -14.83 12.43
N THR A 207 15.01 -15.79 13.20
CA THR A 207 13.67 -15.73 13.78
C THR A 207 13.52 -14.56 14.75
N ALA A 208 14.46 -14.40 15.68
CA ALA A 208 14.43 -13.31 16.66
C ALA A 208 14.62 -11.93 16.00
N LEU A 209 15.54 -11.81 15.05
CA LEU A 209 15.77 -10.58 14.28
C LEU A 209 14.54 -10.21 13.44
N ALA A 210 13.91 -11.18 12.77
CA ALA A 210 12.68 -10.96 12.03
C ALA A 210 11.55 -10.46 12.93
N PHE A 211 11.42 -11.01 14.14
CA PHE A 211 10.46 -10.56 15.15
C PHE A 211 10.73 -9.11 15.57
N VAL A 212 11.97 -8.79 15.97
CA VAL A 212 12.35 -7.43 16.42
C VAL A 212 12.10 -6.40 15.32
N VAL A 213 12.46 -6.72 14.08
CA VAL A 213 12.19 -5.87 12.91
C VAL A 213 10.67 -5.72 12.69
N GLY A 214 9.91 -6.81 12.80
CA GLY A 214 8.45 -6.78 12.70
C GLY A 214 7.81 -5.85 13.73
N VAL A 215 8.23 -5.94 15.00
CA VAL A 215 7.79 -5.05 16.07
C VAL A 215 8.19 -3.60 15.78
N GLY A 216 9.40 -3.36 15.29
CA GLY A 216 9.85 -2.01 14.90
C GLY A 216 8.97 -1.39 13.80
N ILE A 217 8.63 -2.16 12.77
CA ILE A 217 7.71 -1.71 11.70
C ILE A 217 6.31 -1.46 12.26
N PHE A 218 5.80 -2.35 13.12
CA PHE A 218 4.49 -2.20 13.75
C PHE A 218 4.41 -0.92 14.59
N LEU A 219 5.40 -0.66 15.46
CA LEU A 219 5.44 0.56 16.28
C LEU A 219 5.52 1.82 15.43
N PHE A 220 6.27 1.77 14.32
CA PHE A 220 6.32 2.87 13.37
C PHE A 220 4.97 3.08 12.65
N ALA A 221 4.30 2.01 12.25
CA ALA A 221 2.97 2.04 11.65
C ALA A 221 1.94 2.65 12.61
N MET A 222 1.96 2.22 13.88
CA MET A 222 1.12 2.77 14.95
C MET A 222 1.35 4.26 15.14
N ARG A 223 2.61 4.70 15.21
CA ARG A 223 2.94 6.13 15.32
C ARG A 223 2.41 6.92 14.12
N ALA A 224 2.51 6.38 12.91
CA ALA A 224 2.02 7.03 11.71
C ALA A 224 0.49 7.17 11.72
N ASP A 225 -0.23 6.11 12.11
CA ASP A 225 -1.69 6.11 12.19
C ASP A 225 -2.20 7.08 13.28
N MET A 226 -1.62 7.03 14.48
CA MET A 226 -1.95 7.95 15.58
C MET A 226 -1.64 9.41 15.28
N SER A 227 -0.76 9.69 14.32
CA SER A 227 -0.43 11.06 13.91
C SER A 227 -1.51 11.72 13.04
N ASP A 228 -2.51 10.94 12.60
CA ASP A 228 -3.62 11.41 11.77
C ASP A 228 -4.99 11.00 12.34
N PRO A 229 -5.35 11.46 13.56
CA PRO A 229 -6.56 11.04 14.24
C PRO A 229 -7.85 11.50 13.55
N ARG A 230 -7.77 12.52 12.68
CA ARG A 230 -8.90 13.02 11.91
C ARG A 230 -8.94 12.44 10.48
N ARG A 231 -8.02 11.53 10.13
CA ARG A 231 -7.89 10.89 8.80
C ARG A 231 -7.86 11.90 7.66
N LEU A 232 -7.21 13.05 7.87
CA LEU A 232 -7.14 14.14 6.89
C LEU A 232 -5.95 13.99 5.94
N THR A 233 -4.99 13.13 6.26
CA THR A 233 -3.78 12.91 5.48
C THR A 233 -3.71 11.47 4.95
N ARG A 234 -2.79 11.20 4.03
CA ARG A 234 -2.53 9.84 3.52
C ARG A 234 -1.66 8.98 4.47
N ARG A 235 -1.42 9.44 5.70
CA ARG A 235 -0.53 8.77 6.66
C ARG A 235 -1.15 7.48 7.19
N SER A 236 -2.44 7.49 7.50
CA SER A 236 -3.17 6.28 7.90
C SER A 236 -3.21 5.23 6.79
N ASP A 237 -3.34 5.64 5.52
CA ASP A 237 -3.30 4.69 4.39
C ASP A 237 -1.92 3.99 4.30
N GLY A 238 -0.83 4.75 4.48
CA GLY A 238 0.52 4.18 4.51
C GLY A 238 0.73 3.27 5.74
N ALA A 239 0.16 3.64 6.88
CA ALA A 239 0.21 2.84 8.10
C ALA A 239 -0.48 1.49 7.91
N PHE A 240 -1.62 1.43 7.22
CA PHE A 240 -2.28 0.15 6.87
C PHE A 240 -1.32 -0.82 6.15
N TRP A 241 -0.58 -0.35 5.15
CA TRP A 241 0.37 -1.21 4.42
C TRP A 241 1.57 -1.62 5.27
N LEU A 242 2.03 -0.75 6.17
CA LEU A 242 3.09 -1.08 7.12
C LEU A 242 2.63 -2.15 8.13
N HIS A 243 1.38 -2.10 8.59
CA HIS A 243 0.80 -3.17 9.42
C HIS A 243 0.74 -4.49 8.65
N LEU A 244 0.34 -4.47 7.37
CA LEU A 244 0.32 -5.66 6.52
C LEU A 244 1.73 -6.28 6.36
N LEU A 245 2.77 -5.45 6.28
CA LEU A 245 4.16 -5.91 6.24
C LEU A 245 4.64 -6.46 7.60
N ALA A 246 4.25 -5.81 8.70
CA ALA A 246 4.67 -6.18 10.05
C ALA A 246 4.04 -7.51 10.51
N ALA A 247 2.77 -7.73 10.20
CA ALA A 247 2.00 -8.89 10.66
C ALA A 247 2.71 -10.25 10.42
N PRO A 248 3.12 -10.63 9.19
CA PRO A 248 3.81 -11.90 8.97
C PRO A 248 5.18 -11.95 9.67
N ARG A 249 5.86 -10.80 9.82
CA ARG A 249 7.15 -10.70 10.53
C ARG A 249 7.02 -10.82 12.04
N ILE A 250 5.83 -10.67 12.60
CA ILE A 250 5.55 -10.90 14.02
C ILE A 250 5.01 -12.32 14.22
N VAL A 251 3.95 -12.67 13.49
CA VAL A 251 3.21 -13.93 13.70
C VAL A 251 4.10 -15.13 13.43
N HIS A 252 4.81 -15.17 12.30
CA HIS A 252 5.61 -16.35 11.94
C HIS A 252 6.75 -16.61 12.95
N PRO A 253 7.58 -15.63 13.33
CA PRO A 253 8.57 -15.83 14.38
C PRO A 253 7.98 -16.19 15.74
N THR A 254 6.85 -15.60 16.11
CA THR A 254 6.23 -15.91 17.41
C THR A 254 5.76 -17.36 17.47
N ILE A 255 5.16 -17.87 16.38
CA ILE A 255 4.81 -19.29 16.27
C ILE A 255 6.07 -20.15 16.33
N GLN A 256 7.11 -19.84 15.56
CA GLN A 256 8.35 -20.63 15.59
C GLN A 256 9.00 -20.68 16.97
N LEU A 257 9.08 -19.54 17.67
CA LEU A 257 9.64 -19.46 19.02
C LEU A 257 8.76 -20.21 20.04
N ALA A 258 7.44 -20.19 19.85
CA ALA A 258 6.49 -20.85 20.75
C ALA A 258 6.40 -22.38 20.52
N THR A 259 6.53 -22.85 19.28
CA THR A 259 6.24 -24.25 18.91
C THR A 259 7.45 -25.04 18.41
N GLY A 260 8.60 -24.39 18.19
CA GLY A 260 9.78 -25.01 17.57
C GLY A 260 9.59 -25.38 16.09
N GLY A 261 8.55 -24.85 15.43
CA GLY A 261 8.19 -25.15 14.04
C GLY A 261 6.80 -25.75 13.85
N ILE A 262 6.39 -25.95 12.59
CA ILE A 262 5.04 -26.39 12.18
C ILE A 262 4.92 -27.93 12.13
N GLY A 263 6.03 -28.66 12.20
CA GLY A 263 6.07 -30.10 11.89
C GLY A 263 5.47 -31.04 12.96
N ASP A 264 5.26 -30.59 14.19
CA ASP A 264 4.69 -31.41 15.27
C ASP A 264 3.89 -30.54 16.25
N ILE A 265 2.65 -30.22 15.89
CA ILE A 265 1.74 -29.40 16.70
C ILE A 265 0.89 -30.34 17.58
N GLY A 266 1.44 -30.74 18.72
CA GLY A 266 0.65 -31.36 19.79
C GLY A 266 -0.32 -30.37 20.45
N THR A 267 -1.26 -30.89 21.26
CA THR A 267 -2.32 -30.10 21.93
C THR A 267 -1.78 -28.90 22.72
N GLY A 268 -0.63 -29.04 23.38
CA GLY A 268 0.00 -27.94 24.13
C GLY A 268 0.45 -26.78 23.22
N LYS A 269 1.08 -27.07 22.09
CA LYS A 269 1.52 -26.05 21.11
C LYS A 269 0.32 -25.36 20.47
N ALA A 270 -0.75 -26.10 20.18
CA ALA A 270 -2.00 -25.53 19.67
C ALA A 270 -2.61 -24.52 20.67
N LEU A 271 -2.60 -24.83 21.96
CA LEU A 271 -3.10 -23.93 23.00
C LEU A 271 -2.27 -22.65 23.11
N VAL A 272 -0.94 -22.75 22.98
CA VAL A 272 -0.06 -21.57 22.96
C VAL A 272 -0.36 -20.67 21.75
N VAL A 273 -0.54 -21.26 20.57
CA VAL A 273 -0.92 -20.51 19.36
C VAL A 273 -2.28 -19.84 19.53
N LEU A 274 -3.26 -20.51 20.15
CA LEU A 274 -4.57 -19.93 20.43
C LEU A 274 -4.47 -18.73 21.38
N VAL A 275 -3.74 -18.85 22.48
CA VAL A 275 -3.51 -17.74 23.42
C VAL A 275 -2.82 -16.57 22.73
N LEU A 276 -1.84 -16.83 21.86
CA LEU A 276 -1.18 -15.80 21.07
C LEU A 276 -2.17 -15.06 20.17
N PHE A 277 -3.05 -15.77 19.46
CA PHE A 277 -4.08 -15.13 18.63
C PHE A 277 -5.07 -14.31 19.45
N VAL A 278 -5.45 -14.78 20.65
CA VAL A 278 -6.29 -14.00 21.57
C VAL A 278 -5.59 -12.71 21.99
N LEU A 279 -4.30 -12.76 22.34
CA LEU A 279 -3.53 -11.56 22.69
C LEU A 279 -3.43 -10.58 21.52
N LEU A 280 -3.13 -11.07 20.30
CA LEU A 280 -3.12 -10.23 19.09
C LEU A 280 -4.49 -9.62 18.80
N GLY A 281 -5.57 -10.37 18.99
CA GLY A 281 -6.94 -9.89 18.85
C GLY A 281 -7.31 -8.82 19.87
N LEU A 282 -6.87 -8.97 21.13
CA LEU A 282 -7.06 -7.96 22.17
C LEU A 282 -6.30 -6.67 21.85
N VAL A 283 -5.06 -6.79 21.37
CA VAL A 283 -4.29 -5.63 20.91
C VAL A 283 -5.03 -4.91 19.78
N ALA A 284 -5.56 -5.64 18.79
CA ALA A 284 -6.36 -5.06 17.71
C ALA A 284 -7.61 -4.35 18.23
N LEU A 285 -8.33 -4.93 19.20
CA LEU A 285 -9.54 -4.34 19.80
C LEU A 285 -9.27 -3.04 20.59
N VAL A 286 -8.09 -2.92 21.20
CA VAL A 286 -7.70 -1.70 21.94
C VAL A 286 -7.30 -0.57 20.99
N ILE A 287 -6.85 -0.91 19.78
CA ILE A 287 -6.38 0.05 18.77
C ILE A 287 -7.54 0.60 17.94
N ASP A 288 -8.59 -0.20 17.72
CA ASP A 288 -9.82 0.19 17.02
C ASP A 288 -10.70 1.14 17.86
#